data_AF-A0A8T5GGW3-F1
#
_entry.id   AF-A0A8T5GGW3-F1
#
_cell.length_a   1.000
_cell.length_b   1.000
_cell.length_c   1.000
_cell.angle_alpha   90.00
_cell.angle_beta   90.00
_cell.angle_gamma   90.00
#
_symmetry.space_group_name_H-M   'P 1'
#
loop_
_entity.id
_entity.type
_entity.pdbx_description
1 polymer ?
#
loop_
_entity_poly.entity_id
_entity_poly.type
_entity_poly.pdbx_seq_one_letter_code
_entity_poly.pdbx_strand_id
1 'polypeptide(L)'
;MDDAVISPDGKWMWSGTEWIPAPPNQSPQQLNMQDSVIAGDVISNTTIHNDPSAVTEAVITALRQMGMLGQVVEQAPPPSPEIELPRTLETGARVFVNWKNYGHFYAGKVARNNPDGTYLIHFDDGDVEDHVNMGRIQPLDESSEDVQAYIEHDNEAERELIEAFQVFDTTGTGTIPASEYLRILTEIGDETLPIEDVLNEFIDLGIELDSEIDYRALAKYMVASEQYETGHVSKEEVVMKDASIDGNVLSGYAYEHPKLGEGRLNSSSILNITYDDRATARVETKNTVFIVGPTGWSERPKDHPFNNSSTSD
;
A
#
# COMPACT_ATOMS: atom_id res chain seq x y z
N MET A 1 40.60 -42.44 26.68
CA MET A 1 39.72 -41.27 26.79
C MET A 1 40.58 -40.15 26.27
N ASP A 2 40.47 -39.89 24.97
CA ASP A 2 41.32 -38.90 24.31
C ASP A 2 40.68 -37.54 24.52
N ASP A 3 41.39 -36.66 25.19
CA ASP A 3 40.93 -35.30 25.49
C ASP A 3 40.69 -34.54 24.18
N ALA A 4 39.53 -33.89 24.07
CA ALA A 4 39.14 -33.14 22.89
C ALA A 4 40.15 -32.00 22.63
N VAL A 5 40.72 -31.97 21.43
CA VAL A 5 41.68 -30.94 21.03
C VAL A 5 40.90 -29.67 20.67
N ILE A 6 41.05 -28.64 21.49
CA ILE A 6 40.41 -27.33 21.33
C ILE A 6 41.46 -26.33 20.81
N SER A 7 41.03 -25.44 19.93
CA SER A 7 41.82 -24.33 19.40
C SER A 7 42.31 -23.38 20.53
N PRO A 8 43.46 -22.72 20.37
CA PRO A 8 44.02 -21.84 21.41
C PRO A 8 43.12 -20.66 21.81
N ASP A 9 42.22 -20.23 20.91
CA ASP A 9 41.23 -19.18 21.16
C ASP A 9 39.90 -19.71 21.73
N GLY A 10 39.77 -21.03 21.90
CA GLY A 10 38.63 -21.68 22.53
C GLY A 10 37.34 -21.70 21.69
N LYS A 11 37.38 -21.20 20.45
CA LYS A 11 36.18 -21.05 19.60
C LYS A 11 35.85 -22.28 18.77
N TRP A 12 36.84 -23.15 18.55
CA TRP A 12 36.74 -24.30 17.66
C TRP A 12 37.26 -25.57 18.33
N MET A 13 36.59 -26.68 18.08
CA MET A 13 36.93 -28.02 18.57
C MET A 13 37.20 -28.96 17.38
N TRP A 14 38.26 -29.77 17.47
CA TRP A 14 38.61 -30.74 16.44
C TRP A 14 37.78 -32.02 16.62
N SER A 15 36.99 -32.39 15.61
CA SER A 15 36.15 -33.60 15.63
C SER A 15 36.91 -34.89 15.31
N GLY A 16 38.20 -34.79 14.94
CA GLY A 16 39.00 -35.88 14.40
C GLY A 16 39.19 -35.79 12.87
N THR A 17 38.27 -35.11 12.17
CA THR A 17 38.33 -34.92 10.70
C THR A 17 38.20 -33.45 10.28
N GLU A 18 37.57 -32.60 11.09
CA GLU A 18 37.38 -31.18 10.76
C GLU A 18 37.23 -30.31 12.03
N TRP A 19 37.39 -28.99 11.87
CA TRP A 19 37.17 -28.02 12.94
C TRP A 19 35.71 -27.59 12.97
N ILE A 20 35.04 -27.85 14.10
CA ILE A 20 33.65 -27.45 14.34
C ILE A 20 33.57 -26.41 15.47
N PRO A 21 32.54 -25.54 15.50
CA PRO A 21 32.40 -24.54 16.55
C PRO A 21 32.34 -25.20 17.93
N ALA A 22 33.13 -24.70 18.89
CA ALA A 22 33.17 -25.24 20.23
C ALA A 22 31.87 -24.87 20.98
N PRO A 23 31.21 -25.82 21.67
CA PRO A 23 29.97 -25.55 22.37
C PRO A 23 30.17 -24.49 23.48
N PRO A 24 29.22 -23.57 23.69
CA PRO A 24 29.35 -22.49 24.66
C PRO A 24 29.53 -23.05 26.08
N ASN A 25 30.62 -22.62 26.71
CA ASN A 25 31.14 -23.16 27.97
C ASN A 25 30.18 -22.85 29.13
N GLN A 26 29.41 -23.83 29.60
CA GLN A 26 28.59 -23.68 30.81
C GLN A 26 29.46 -23.93 32.04
N SER A 27 29.94 -22.86 32.67
CA SER A 27 30.48 -22.93 34.04
C SER A 27 29.36 -22.58 35.04
N PRO A 28 29.17 -23.37 36.12
CA PRO A 28 28.05 -23.18 37.05
C PRO A 28 28.42 -22.20 38.17
N GLN A 29 27.74 -21.06 38.26
CA GLN A 29 27.82 -20.19 39.45
C GLN A 29 26.42 -19.81 39.96
N GLN A 30 26.34 -19.82 41.29
CA GLN A 30 25.15 -19.86 42.12
C GLN A 30 24.34 -18.56 42.09
N LEU A 31 23.02 -18.73 42.16
CA LEU A 31 22.01 -17.69 42.34
C LEU A 31 22.33 -16.79 43.54
N ASN A 32 22.35 -15.47 43.32
CA ASN A 32 22.03 -14.51 44.37
C ASN A 32 21.17 -13.38 43.79
N MET A 33 19.95 -13.27 44.30
CA MET A 33 18.97 -12.25 43.91
C MET A 33 19.28 -10.93 44.63
N GLN A 34 19.44 -9.85 43.87
CA GLN A 34 19.02 -8.50 44.28
C GLN A 34 18.79 -7.60 43.08
N ASP A 35 17.62 -6.98 43.15
CA ASP A 35 16.88 -6.16 42.20
C ASP A 35 17.64 -4.90 41.76
N SER A 36 17.73 -4.66 40.45
CA SER A 36 17.88 -3.34 39.84
C SER A 36 17.52 -3.41 38.36
N VAL A 37 16.39 -2.80 38.08
CA VAL A 37 15.78 -2.56 36.77
C VAL A 37 16.72 -1.73 35.88
N ILE A 38 16.89 -2.13 34.61
CA ILE A 38 16.72 -1.31 33.38
C ILE A 38 17.47 -1.94 32.19
N ALA A 39 16.74 -1.98 31.07
CA ALA A 39 17.18 -2.17 29.68
C ALA A 39 17.54 -3.59 29.26
N GLY A 40 16.51 -4.44 29.24
CA GLY A 40 16.48 -5.63 28.41
C GLY A 40 16.25 -5.27 26.95
N ASP A 41 17.16 -5.75 26.13
CA ASP A 41 17.00 -6.17 24.75
C ASP A 41 15.67 -6.93 24.51
N VAL A 42 14.99 -6.63 23.41
CA VAL A 42 13.91 -7.46 22.86
C VAL A 42 14.06 -7.43 21.34
N ILE A 43 14.86 -8.35 20.80
CA ILE A 43 14.65 -8.81 19.43
C ILE A 43 13.42 -9.72 19.50
N SER A 44 12.25 -9.16 19.21
CA SER A 44 10.99 -9.89 19.10
C SER A 44 11.07 -10.82 17.89
N ASN A 45 11.50 -12.06 18.08
CA ASN A 45 11.29 -13.09 17.08
C ASN A 45 9.80 -13.45 17.09
N THR A 46 8.99 -12.60 16.46
CA THR A 46 7.54 -12.75 16.40
C THR A 46 7.22 -13.81 15.37
N THR A 47 7.07 -15.07 15.78
CA THR A 47 6.34 -16.03 14.94
C THR A 47 4.91 -15.51 14.86
N ILE A 48 4.54 -14.95 13.72
CA ILE A 48 3.16 -14.53 13.50
C ILE A 48 2.35 -15.81 13.39
N HIS A 49 1.41 -16.00 14.31
CA HIS A 49 0.35 -16.98 14.12
C HIS A 49 -0.33 -16.67 12.79
N ASN A 50 -0.69 -17.67 11.98
CA ASN A 50 -1.36 -17.53 10.67
C ASN A 50 -2.79 -16.91 10.77
N ASP A 51 -2.89 -15.81 11.50
CA ASP A 51 -4.01 -14.90 11.63
C ASP A 51 -3.85 -13.84 10.53
N PRO A 52 -4.77 -13.79 9.55
CA PRO A 52 -4.63 -12.90 8.42
C PRO A 52 -4.50 -11.42 8.79
N SER A 53 -5.11 -11.00 9.90
CA SER A 53 -4.99 -9.62 10.38
C SER A 53 -3.56 -9.29 10.84
N ALA A 54 -2.96 -10.15 11.67
CA ALA A 54 -1.58 -9.97 12.12
C ALA A 54 -0.58 -10.04 10.97
N VAL A 55 -0.79 -10.97 10.02
CA VAL A 55 0.03 -11.09 8.81
C VAL A 55 -0.06 -9.81 7.97
N THR A 56 -1.27 -9.31 7.69
CA THR A 56 -1.46 -8.07 6.92
C THR A 56 -0.77 -6.88 7.60
N GLU A 57 -0.85 -6.74 8.92
CA GLU A 57 -0.17 -5.65 9.64
C GLU A 57 1.36 -5.75 9.55
N ALA A 58 1.91 -6.96 9.57
CA ALA A 58 3.34 -7.16 9.37
C ALA A 58 3.76 -6.86 7.94
N VAL A 59 2.97 -7.24 6.93
CA VAL A 59 3.21 -6.87 5.53
C VAL A 59 3.19 -5.35 5.34
N ILE A 60 2.21 -4.64 5.92
CA ILE A 60 2.16 -3.17 5.92
C ILE A 60 3.43 -2.58 6.54
N THR A 61 3.88 -3.17 7.65
CA THR A 61 5.08 -2.73 8.36
C THR A 61 6.34 -2.93 7.51
N ALA A 62 6.49 -4.10 6.88
CA ALA A 62 7.59 -4.42 5.95
C ALA A 62 7.69 -3.37 4.84
N LEU A 63 6.56 -3.12 4.17
CA LEU A 63 6.47 -2.21 3.04
C LEU A 63 6.78 -0.76 3.43
N ARG A 64 6.36 -0.31 4.62
CA ARG A 64 6.77 1.00 5.15
C ARG A 64 8.27 1.09 5.39
N GLN A 65 8.88 0.08 5.99
CA GLN A 65 10.32 0.07 6.27
C GLN A 65 11.15 0.10 4.98
N MET A 66 10.65 -0.55 3.93
CA MET A 66 11.24 -0.53 2.60
C MET A 66 10.97 0.78 1.84
N GLY A 67 10.22 1.73 2.40
CA GLY A 67 9.86 2.99 1.72
C GLY A 67 8.85 2.82 0.57
N MET A 68 8.19 1.65 0.50
CA MET A 68 7.19 1.30 -0.52
C MET A 68 5.81 1.89 -0.22
N LEU A 69 5.57 2.24 1.04
CA LEU A 69 4.39 2.96 1.49
C LEU A 69 4.87 4.31 2.04
N GLY A 70 4.22 5.40 1.63
CA GLY A 70 4.51 6.74 2.13
C GLY A 70 4.30 6.85 3.64
N GLN A 71 4.69 7.99 4.24
CA GLN A 71 4.40 8.19 5.66
C GLN A 71 2.88 8.28 5.83
N VAL A 72 2.35 7.73 6.92
CA VAL A 72 0.96 8.04 7.29
C VAL A 72 0.90 9.52 7.63
N VAL A 73 0.41 10.31 6.69
CA VAL A 73 -0.01 11.67 6.98
C VAL A 73 -1.48 11.60 7.26
N GLU A 74 -1.85 11.99 8.48
CA GLU A 74 -3.24 12.15 8.85
C GLU A 74 -3.89 13.09 7.84
N GLN A 75 -4.77 12.54 7.02
CA GLN A 75 -5.54 13.34 6.10
C GLN A 75 -6.41 14.25 6.94
N ALA A 76 -6.23 15.55 6.72
CA ALA A 76 -7.19 16.49 7.26
C ALA A 76 -8.54 16.10 6.64
N PRO A 77 -9.53 15.77 7.47
CA PRO A 77 -10.88 15.48 6.98
C PRO A 77 -11.35 16.68 6.17
N PRO A 78 -12.30 16.49 5.23
CA PRO A 78 -12.98 17.63 4.63
C PRO A 78 -13.40 18.59 5.76
N PRO A 79 -13.26 19.92 5.59
CA PRO A 79 -13.51 20.88 6.64
C PRO A 79 -14.94 20.71 7.16
N SER A 80 -15.11 19.91 8.21
CA SER A 80 -16.38 19.75 8.87
C SER A 80 -16.74 21.12 9.43
N PRO A 81 -18.00 21.56 9.33
CA PRO A 81 -18.44 22.72 10.10
C PRO A 81 -18.04 22.54 11.57
N GLU A 82 -17.88 23.64 12.32
CA GLU A 82 -17.56 23.69 13.77
C GLU A 82 -18.64 23.00 14.64
N ILE A 83 -18.95 21.74 14.34
CA ILE A 83 -19.80 20.85 15.11
C ILE A 83 -18.88 20.30 16.20
N GLU A 84 -18.81 21.01 17.32
CA GLU A 84 -18.17 20.47 18.52
C GLU A 84 -18.85 19.14 18.89
N LEU A 85 -18.10 18.04 18.84
CA LEU A 85 -18.60 16.75 19.28
C LEU A 85 -18.98 16.84 20.77
N PRO A 86 -20.12 16.26 21.18
CA PRO A 86 -20.45 16.15 22.59
C PRO A 86 -19.37 15.34 23.32
N ARG A 87 -19.21 15.57 24.63
CA ARG A 87 -18.22 14.87 25.48
C ARG A 87 -18.34 13.34 25.45
N THR A 88 -19.48 12.84 25.02
CA THR A 88 -19.77 11.42 24.82
C THR A 88 -20.67 11.26 23.61
N LEU A 89 -20.38 10.27 22.77
CA LEU A 89 -21.20 9.95 21.60
C LEU A 89 -22.31 8.96 21.97
N GLU A 90 -23.48 9.17 21.41
CA GLU A 90 -24.62 8.28 21.58
C GLU A 90 -24.55 7.13 20.57
N THR A 91 -25.09 5.96 20.96
CA THR A 91 -25.28 4.85 20.03
C THR A 91 -26.13 5.29 18.84
N GLY A 92 -25.65 5.01 17.63
CA GLY A 92 -26.27 5.41 16.37
C GLY A 92 -25.72 6.70 15.79
N ALA A 93 -24.86 7.45 16.50
CA ALA A 93 -24.23 8.65 15.97
C ALA A 93 -23.37 8.32 14.74
N ARG A 94 -23.56 9.12 13.68
CA ARG A 94 -22.78 9.08 12.45
C ARG A 94 -21.49 9.84 12.63
N VAL A 95 -20.38 9.21 12.28
CA VAL A 95 -19.04 9.71 12.59
C VAL A 95 -18.05 9.32 11.50
N PHE A 96 -17.01 10.14 11.36
CA PHE A 96 -15.77 9.75 10.72
C PHE A 96 -14.84 9.14 11.76
N VAL A 97 -14.17 8.05 11.40
CA VAL A 97 -13.23 7.37 12.31
C VAL A 97 -11.93 7.06 11.58
N ASN A 98 -10.82 7.48 12.15
CA ASN A 98 -9.49 7.16 11.66
C ASN A 98 -9.23 5.67 11.86
N TRP A 99 -9.38 4.84 10.82
CA TRP A 99 -9.34 3.39 10.89
C TRP A 99 -7.94 2.88 11.26
N LYS A 100 -7.87 2.01 12.28
CA LYS A 100 -6.62 1.50 12.89
C LYS A 100 -5.55 2.57 13.22
N ASN A 101 -5.92 3.85 13.28
CA ASN A 101 -5.01 4.99 13.42
C ASN A 101 -4.00 5.14 12.26
N TYR A 102 -4.39 4.72 11.06
CA TYR A 102 -3.59 4.82 9.83
C TYR A 102 -3.78 6.13 9.07
N GLY A 103 -4.41 7.13 9.67
CA GLY A 103 -4.46 8.50 9.17
C GLY A 103 -5.60 8.77 8.19
N HIS A 104 -6.39 7.76 7.86
CA HIS A 104 -7.50 7.88 6.92
C HIS A 104 -8.84 7.62 7.63
N PHE A 105 -9.80 8.50 7.37
CA PHE A 105 -11.07 8.51 8.05
C PHE A 105 -12.14 7.82 7.21
N TYR A 106 -12.81 6.84 7.80
CA TYR A 106 -13.91 6.14 7.15
C TYR A 106 -15.23 6.47 7.84
N ALA A 107 -16.30 6.55 7.04
CA ALA A 107 -17.63 6.78 7.57
C ALA A 107 -18.14 5.55 8.31
N GLY A 108 -18.79 5.79 9.45
CA GLY A 108 -19.35 4.72 10.26
C GLY A 108 -20.40 5.19 11.25
N LYS A 109 -20.76 4.29 12.16
CA LYS A 109 -21.70 4.55 13.23
C LYS A 109 -21.20 4.01 14.56
N VAL A 110 -21.45 4.76 15.62
CA VAL A 110 -21.22 4.30 16.99
C VAL A 110 -22.21 3.18 17.31
N ALA A 111 -21.74 1.95 17.35
CA ALA A 111 -22.56 0.79 17.69
C ALA A 111 -22.73 0.63 19.21
N ARG A 112 -21.70 0.96 20.00
CA ARG A 112 -21.72 0.87 21.46
C ARG A 112 -20.73 1.84 22.09
N ASN A 113 -21.09 2.39 23.25
CA ASN A 113 -20.18 3.10 24.14
C ASN A 113 -19.69 2.13 25.22
N ASN A 114 -18.38 1.97 25.36
CA ASN A 114 -17.77 1.05 26.30
C ASN A 114 -17.56 1.73 27.68
N PRO A 115 -17.57 0.97 28.79
CA PRO A 115 -17.44 1.55 30.14
C PRO A 115 -16.12 2.29 30.39
N ASP A 116 -15.09 2.01 29.60
CA ASP A 116 -13.76 2.63 29.67
C ASP A 116 -13.67 3.96 28.89
N GLY A 117 -14.75 4.39 28.24
CA GLY A 117 -14.81 5.61 27.44
C GLY A 117 -14.37 5.45 25.98
N THR A 118 -14.16 4.22 25.54
CA THR A 118 -13.94 3.89 24.13
C THR A 118 -15.25 3.53 23.42
N TYR A 119 -15.22 3.36 22.10
CA TYR A 119 -16.40 3.06 21.30
C TYR A 119 -16.20 1.83 20.41
N LEU A 120 -17.28 1.07 20.23
CA LEU A 120 -17.42 0.09 19.15
C LEU A 120 -17.99 0.83 17.94
N ILE A 121 -17.27 0.77 16.82
CA ILE A 121 -17.62 1.39 15.55
C ILE A 121 -17.98 0.30 14.55
N HIS A 122 -19.11 0.48 13.86
CA HIS A 122 -19.41 -0.26 12.65
C HIS A 122 -19.23 0.69 11.47
N PHE A 123 -18.29 0.38 10.58
CA PHE A 123 -18.05 1.14 9.37
C PHE A 123 -19.08 0.82 8.30
N ASP A 124 -19.24 1.71 7.32
CA ASP A 124 -20.23 1.55 6.26
C ASP A 124 -19.85 0.46 5.24
N ASP A 125 -18.55 0.18 5.13
CA ASP A 125 -17.97 -0.90 4.32
C ASP A 125 -18.12 -2.30 4.94
N GLY A 126 -18.64 -2.39 6.17
CA GLY A 126 -18.84 -3.64 6.89
C GLY A 126 -17.78 -3.99 7.92
N ASP A 127 -16.69 -3.21 8.03
CA ASP A 127 -15.69 -3.39 9.07
C ASP A 127 -16.25 -3.07 10.46
N VAL A 128 -15.65 -3.69 11.47
CA VAL A 128 -15.97 -3.45 12.87
C VAL A 128 -14.68 -3.26 13.65
N GLU A 129 -14.61 -2.15 14.38
CA GLU A 129 -13.49 -1.87 15.27
C GLU A 129 -14.01 -1.57 16.68
N ASP A 130 -13.50 -2.31 17.68
CA ASP A 130 -13.82 -2.09 19.10
C ASP A 130 -12.69 -1.32 19.79
N HIS A 131 -13.01 -0.73 20.93
CA HIS A 131 -12.09 0.07 21.75
C HIS A 131 -11.50 1.30 21.02
N VAL A 132 -12.25 1.90 20.10
CA VAL A 132 -11.86 3.12 19.39
C VAL A 132 -11.85 4.30 20.37
N ASN A 133 -10.72 4.98 20.46
CA ASN A 133 -10.56 6.18 21.29
C ASN A 133 -11.27 7.39 20.67
N MET A 134 -11.87 8.24 21.51
CA MET A 134 -12.58 9.45 21.05
C MET A 134 -11.71 10.38 20.19
N GLY A 135 -10.39 10.43 20.41
CA GLY A 135 -9.47 11.25 19.61
C GLY A 135 -9.34 10.81 18.14
N ARG A 136 -9.78 9.60 17.79
CA ARG A 136 -9.82 9.08 16.42
C ARG A 136 -11.17 9.33 15.73
N ILE A 137 -12.13 9.94 16.43
CA ILE A 137 -13.50 10.11 15.97
C ILE A 137 -13.78 11.59 15.69
N GLN A 138 -14.45 11.85 14.59
CA GLN A 138 -14.80 13.18 14.12
C GLN A 138 -16.26 13.26 13.68
N PRO A 139 -16.85 14.47 13.68
CA PRO A 139 -18.21 14.68 13.22
C PRO A 139 -18.30 14.43 11.71
N LEU A 140 -19.33 13.67 11.32
CA LEU A 140 -19.70 13.45 9.92
C LEU A 140 -20.93 14.31 9.59
N ASP A 141 -20.77 15.26 8.67
CA ASP A 141 -21.90 15.99 8.09
C ASP A 141 -22.26 15.39 6.73
N GLU A 142 -23.21 14.45 6.73
CA GLU A 142 -23.69 13.79 5.51
C GLU A 142 -24.32 14.75 4.50
N SER A 143 -24.66 15.98 4.91
CA SER A 143 -25.22 16.99 4.02
C SER A 143 -24.17 17.82 3.29
N SER A 144 -22.89 17.70 3.66
CA SER A 144 -21.79 18.42 3.02
C SER A 144 -21.37 17.75 1.71
N GLU A 145 -21.29 18.53 0.62
CA GLU A 145 -20.80 18.07 -0.68
C GLU A 145 -19.34 17.59 -0.59
N ASP A 146 -18.50 18.27 0.21
CA ASP A 146 -17.09 17.90 0.40
C ASP A 146 -16.96 16.55 1.10
N VAL A 147 -17.84 16.27 2.07
CA VAL A 147 -17.90 14.98 2.78
C VAL A 147 -18.33 13.85 1.84
N GLN A 148 -19.34 14.10 1.00
CA GLN A 148 -19.81 13.11 0.04
C GLN A 148 -18.75 12.81 -1.03
N ALA A 149 -18.06 13.85 -1.52
CA ALA A 149 -16.98 13.69 -2.50
C ALA A 149 -15.80 12.90 -1.95
N TYR A 150 -15.42 13.13 -0.69
CA TYR A 150 -14.39 12.37 0.01
C TYR A 150 -14.76 10.89 0.11
N ILE A 151 -15.97 10.57 0.62
CA ILE A 151 -16.43 9.18 0.75
C ILE A 151 -16.47 8.45 -0.61
N GLU A 152 -16.96 9.12 -1.66
CA GLU A 152 -17.04 8.50 -2.99
C GLU A 152 -15.65 8.22 -3.58
N HIS A 153 -14.72 9.16 -3.44
CA HIS A 153 -13.36 9.02 -3.96
C HIS A 153 -12.63 7.83 -3.33
N ASP A 154 -12.67 7.73 -2.00
CA ASP A 154 -11.99 6.67 -1.26
C ASP A 154 -12.58 5.30 -1.58
N ASN A 155 -13.91 5.21 -1.67
CA ASN A 155 -14.60 3.99 -2.07
C ASN A 155 -14.21 3.54 -3.49
N GLU A 156 -13.99 4.47 -4.43
CA GLU A 156 -13.57 4.13 -5.78
C GLU A 156 -12.14 3.61 -5.81
N ALA A 157 -11.21 4.31 -5.16
CA ALA A 157 -9.80 3.92 -5.05
C ALA A 157 -9.63 2.56 -4.35
N GLU A 158 -10.31 2.37 -3.22
CA GLU A 158 -10.29 1.10 -2.48
C GLU A 158 -10.85 -0.03 -3.35
N ARG A 159 -11.96 0.21 -4.05
CA ARG A 159 -12.57 -0.81 -4.92
C ARG A 159 -11.66 -1.21 -6.06
N GLU A 160 -10.97 -0.27 -6.71
CA GLU A 160 -10.04 -0.59 -7.80
C GLU A 160 -8.90 -1.51 -7.32
N LEU A 161 -8.32 -1.20 -6.16
CA LEU A 161 -7.28 -2.04 -5.54
C LEU A 161 -7.82 -3.42 -5.14
N ILE A 162 -8.99 -3.47 -4.50
CA ILE A 162 -9.65 -4.72 -4.12
C ILE A 162 -9.91 -5.59 -5.35
N GLU A 163 -10.44 -5.02 -6.43
CA GLU A 163 -10.70 -5.74 -7.68
C GLU A 163 -9.41 -6.31 -8.28
N ALA A 164 -8.29 -5.57 -8.19
CA ALA A 164 -6.99 -6.06 -8.65
C ALA A 164 -6.50 -7.27 -7.85
N PHE A 165 -6.67 -7.28 -6.52
CA PHE A 165 -6.31 -8.43 -5.67
C PHE A 165 -7.29 -9.60 -5.81
N GLN A 166 -8.58 -9.32 -6.01
CA GLN A 166 -9.63 -10.32 -6.11
C GLN A 166 -9.42 -11.30 -7.28
N VAL A 167 -8.72 -10.88 -8.34
CA VAL A 167 -8.33 -11.77 -9.46
C VAL A 167 -7.50 -12.97 -8.99
N PHE A 168 -6.75 -12.81 -7.88
CA PHE A 168 -5.91 -13.84 -7.30
C PHE A 168 -6.63 -14.68 -6.23
N ASP A 169 -7.68 -14.14 -5.60
CA ASP A 169 -8.55 -14.85 -4.66
C ASP A 169 -9.66 -15.62 -5.40
N THR A 170 -9.27 -16.74 -6.03
CA THR A 170 -10.21 -17.62 -6.75
C THR A 170 -11.29 -18.24 -5.86
N THR A 171 -11.09 -18.21 -4.54
CA THR A 171 -11.99 -18.79 -3.54
C THR A 171 -12.97 -17.79 -2.94
N GLY A 172 -12.77 -16.49 -3.16
CA GLY A 172 -13.55 -15.42 -2.58
C GLY A 172 -13.45 -15.35 -1.05
N THR A 173 -12.32 -15.75 -0.48
CA THR A 173 -12.10 -15.74 0.98
C THR A 173 -11.91 -14.33 1.53
N GLY A 174 -11.52 -13.37 0.70
CA GLY A 174 -11.03 -12.07 1.15
C GLY A 174 -9.54 -12.07 1.51
N THR A 175 -8.83 -13.19 1.28
CA THR A 175 -7.40 -13.33 1.55
C THR A 175 -6.64 -13.85 0.34
N ILE A 176 -5.34 -13.55 0.28
CA ILE A 176 -4.40 -14.17 -0.66
C ILE A 176 -3.13 -14.61 0.06
N PRO A 177 -2.46 -15.69 -0.38
CA PRO A 177 -1.16 -16.07 0.16
C PRO A 177 -0.10 -14.97 -0.02
N ALA A 178 0.82 -14.84 0.94
CA ALA A 178 1.96 -13.92 0.86
C ALA A 178 2.81 -14.09 -0.41
N SER A 179 2.95 -15.32 -0.89
CA SER A 179 3.59 -15.64 -2.17
C SER A 179 2.87 -15.03 -3.38
N GLU A 180 1.54 -14.99 -3.38
CA GLU A 180 0.75 -14.35 -4.44
C GLU A 180 0.92 -12.84 -4.39
N TYR A 181 0.93 -12.25 -3.20
CA TYR A 181 1.19 -10.83 -3.02
C TYR A 181 2.58 -10.41 -3.53
N LEU A 182 3.62 -11.19 -3.20
CA LEU A 182 4.97 -10.98 -3.73
C LEU A 182 5.02 -11.10 -5.26
N ARG A 183 4.28 -12.07 -5.83
CA ARG A 183 4.13 -12.19 -7.28
C ARG A 183 3.48 -10.96 -7.89
N ILE A 184 2.42 -10.42 -7.29
CA ILE A 184 1.76 -9.18 -7.75
C ILE A 184 2.74 -8.01 -7.75
N LEU A 185 3.47 -7.82 -6.65
CA LEU A 185 4.47 -6.76 -6.52
C LEU A 185 5.59 -6.86 -7.57
N THR A 186 5.88 -8.05 -8.08
CA THR A 186 7.00 -8.32 -8.99
C THR A 186 6.61 -8.45 -10.45
N GLU A 187 5.38 -8.89 -10.74
CA GLU A 187 4.85 -9.08 -12.11
C GLU A 187 3.96 -7.93 -12.59
N ILE A 188 3.29 -7.22 -11.67
CA ILE A 188 2.33 -6.14 -12.01
C ILE A 188 2.93 -4.76 -11.73
N GLY A 189 3.93 -4.69 -10.86
CA GLY A 189 4.67 -3.48 -10.50
C GLY A 189 5.56 -2.97 -11.63
N ASP A 190 5.49 -1.67 -11.85
CA ASP A 190 6.30 -0.91 -12.81
C ASP A 190 7.70 -0.61 -12.22
N GLU A 191 7.94 -1.03 -10.96
CA GLU A 191 9.21 -1.12 -10.24
C GLU A 191 9.43 -2.58 -9.81
N THR A 192 10.40 -3.26 -10.39
CA THR A 192 10.78 -4.60 -9.95
C THR A 192 11.55 -4.49 -8.65
N LEU A 193 10.92 -4.77 -7.52
CA LEU A 193 11.64 -4.95 -6.27
C LEU A 193 12.63 -6.11 -6.42
N PRO A 194 13.81 -6.04 -5.80
CA PRO A 194 14.62 -7.22 -5.60
C PRO A 194 13.79 -8.14 -4.69
N ILE A 195 13.27 -9.22 -5.27
CA ILE A 195 12.51 -10.26 -4.55
C ILE A 195 13.22 -10.64 -3.23
N GLU A 196 14.55 -10.62 -3.24
CA GLU A 196 15.40 -10.89 -2.09
C GLU A 196 15.17 -9.93 -0.92
N ASP A 197 15.01 -8.62 -1.15
CA ASP A 197 14.82 -7.63 -0.07
C ASP A 197 13.45 -7.79 0.60
N VAL A 198 12.39 -7.98 -0.19
CA VAL A 198 11.03 -8.21 0.33
C VAL A 198 10.95 -9.55 1.06
N LEU A 199 11.59 -10.59 0.52
CA LEU A 199 11.66 -11.90 1.17
C LEU A 199 12.42 -11.84 2.49
N ASN A 200 13.54 -11.14 2.55
CA ASN A 200 14.32 -10.99 3.78
C ASN A 200 13.49 -10.30 4.86
N GLU A 201 12.77 -9.23 4.52
CA GLU A 201 11.87 -8.56 5.47
C GLU A 201 10.72 -9.47 5.92
N PHE A 202 10.11 -10.24 5.01
CA PHE A 202 9.05 -11.19 5.37
C PHE A 202 9.59 -12.28 6.31
N ILE A 203 10.80 -12.78 6.06
CA ILE A 203 11.47 -13.75 6.95
C ILE A 203 11.74 -13.12 8.33
N ASP A 204 12.27 -11.90 8.37
CA ASP A 204 12.60 -11.19 9.61
C ASP A 204 11.34 -10.90 10.45
N LEU A 205 10.21 -10.65 9.80
CA LEU A 205 8.90 -10.49 10.46
C LEU A 205 8.17 -11.81 10.74
N GLY A 206 8.75 -12.96 10.37
CA GLY A 206 8.16 -14.27 10.59
C GLY A 206 6.92 -14.55 9.74
N ILE A 207 6.81 -13.92 8.57
CA ILE A 207 5.74 -14.11 7.59
C ILE A 207 6.11 -15.27 6.67
N GLU A 208 5.34 -16.36 6.74
CA GLU A 208 5.52 -17.50 5.84
C GLU A 208 4.89 -17.23 4.47
N LEU A 209 5.38 -17.85 3.39
CA LEU A 209 4.90 -17.60 2.03
C LEU A 209 3.46 -18.08 1.77
N ASP A 210 2.95 -18.97 2.61
CA ASP A 210 1.58 -19.46 2.66
C ASP A 210 0.74 -18.77 3.74
N SER A 211 1.30 -17.80 4.45
CA SER A 211 0.52 -16.95 5.35
C SER A 211 -0.51 -16.16 4.54
N GLU A 212 -1.74 -16.15 5.01
CA GLU A 212 -2.86 -15.49 4.34
C GLU A 212 -2.85 -13.99 4.67
N ILE A 213 -2.93 -13.15 3.65
CA ILE A 213 -3.02 -11.69 3.75
C ILE A 213 -4.46 -11.29 3.44
N ASP A 214 -5.10 -10.57 4.36
CA ASP A 214 -6.33 -9.83 4.09
C ASP A 214 -6.01 -8.64 3.15
N TYR A 215 -6.37 -8.78 1.87
CA TYR A 215 -6.10 -7.78 0.86
C TYR A 215 -7.05 -6.58 0.92
N ARG A 216 -8.20 -6.69 1.60
CA ARG A 216 -9.11 -5.55 1.80
C ARG A 216 -8.51 -4.60 2.83
N ALA A 217 -8.06 -5.16 3.96
CA ALA A 217 -7.33 -4.40 4.97
C ALA A 217 -6.04 -3.78 4.40
N LEU A 218 -5.34 -4.49 3.52
CA LEU A 218 -4.17 -3.97 2.83
C LEU A 218 -4.53 -2.85 1.82
N ALA A 219 -5.59 -3.00 1.03
CA ALA A 219 -6.04 -1.96 0.10
C ALA A 219 -6.41 -0.67 0.84
N LYS A 220 -7.19 -0.76 1.93
CA LYS A 220 -7.51 0.38 2.79
C LYS A 220 -6.28 1.09 3.33
N TYR A 221 -5.28 0.29 3.68
CA TYR A 221 -3.99 0.82 4.12
C TYR A 221 -3.28 1.59 2.99
N MET A 222 -3.25 1.03 1.79
CA MET A 222 -2.61 1.64 0.62
C MET A 222 -3.27 2.96 0.21
N VAL A 223 -4.61 3.03 0.29
CA VAL A 223 -5.36 4.29 0.11
C VAL A 223 -4.97 5.31 1.19
N ALA A 224 -4.84 4.86 2.44
CA ALA A 224 -4.50 5.73 3.56
C ALA A 224 -3.06 6.29 3.57
N SER A 225 -2.10 5.63 2.91
CA SER A 225 -0.67 5.93 3.03
C SER A 225 -0.11 6.74 1.87
N GLU A 226 -0.18 8.08 1.92
CA GLU A 226 0.56 9.13 1.16
C GLU A 226 0.81 8.98 -0.37
N GLN A 227 0.40 7.91 -1.02
CA GLN A 227 0.47 7.74 -2.47
C GLN A 227 -0.92 7.72 -3.11
N TYR A 228 -1.99 7.94 -2.34
CA TYR A 228 -3.33 8.15 -2.85
C TYR A 228 -3.84 9.61 -2.71
N GLU A 229 -3.66 10.37 -1.61
CA GLU A 229 -4.10 11.80 -1.63
C GLU A 229 -3.14 12.76 -2.33
N THR A 230 -1.84 12.66 -2.09
CA THR A 230 -0.87 13.44 -2.87
C THR A 230 -0.63 12.84 -4.25
N GLY A 231 -1.13 11.62 -4.45
CA GLY A 231 -1.16 10.87 -5.67
C GLY A 231 -2.54 10.85 -6.32
N HIS A 232 -2.90 11.93 -7.04
CA HIS A 232 -3.08 11.63 -8.46
C HIS A 232 -1.82 10.82 -8.79
N VAL A 233 -1.95 9.55 -9.18
CA VAL A 233 -0.94 9.05 -10.10
C VAL A 233 -1.10 10.00 -11.27
N SER A 234 -0.40 11.14 -11.23
CA SER A 234 -0.20 12.00 -12.37
C SER A 234 0.69 11.12 -13.21
N LYS A 235 0.02 10.19 -13.90
CA LYS A 235 0.60 9.27 -14.85
C LYS A 235 1.59 10.11 -15.60
N GLU A 236 2.85 9.72 -15.50
CA GLU A 236 3.95 10.58 -15.90
C GLU A 236 3.67 11.14 -17.29
N GLU A 237 3.71 12.46 -17.41
CA GLU A 237 3.41 13.12 -18.67
C GLU A 237 4.61 13.00 -19.59
N VAL A 238 4.51 12.10 -20.56
CA VAL A 238 5.59 11.85 -21.51
C VAL A 238 5.22 12.45 -22.85
N VAL A 239 6.03 13.39 -23.32
CA VAL A 239 5.84 13.97 -24.64
C VAL A 239 6.17 12.93 -25.71
N MET A 240 5.24 12.72 -26.64
CA MET A 240 5.42 11.78 -27.74
C MET A 240 5.27 12.47 -29.11
N LYS A 241 6.14 12.09 -30.05
CA LYS A 241 6.11 12.51 -31.46
C LYS A 241 6.03 11.32 -32.40
N ASP A 242 5.73 11.61 -33.67
CA ASP A 242 5.43 10.62 -34.71
C ASP A 242 4.38 9.59 -34.29
N ALA A 243 3.44 10.04 -33.46
CA ALA A 243 2.48 9.17 -32.79
C ALA A 243 1.43 8.63 -33.77
N SER A 244 1.08 7.36 -33.63
CA SER A 244 0.00 6.70 -34.35
C SER A 244 -0.72 5.72 -33.42
N ILE A 245 -2.04 5.61 -33.59
CA ILE A 245 -2.85 4.63 -32.86
C ILE A 245 -3.21 3.50 -33.81
N ASP A 246 -2.87 2.27 -33.43
CA ASP A 246 -3.35 1.05 -34.08
C ASP A 246 -4.15 0.23 -33.07
N GLY A 247 -5.44 0.02 -33.38
CA GLY A 247 -6.38 -0.57 -32.43
C GLY A 247 -6.50 0.25 -31.15
N ASN A 248 -5.98 -0.28 -30.04
CA ASN A 248 -6.01 0.36 -28.72
C ASN A 248 -4.61 0.67 -28.16
N VAL A 249 -3.59 0.70 -29.02
CA VAL A 249 -2.20 0.93 -28.62
C VAL A 249 -1.68 2.20 -29.31
N LEU A 250 -1.10 3.10 -28.52
CA LEU A 250 -0.35 4.25 -29.01
C LEU A 250 1.09 3.83 -29.30
N SER A 251 1.62 4.22 -30.45
CA SER A 251 3.01 3.99 -30.83
C SER A 251 3.64 5.31 -31.25
N GLY A 252 4.90 5.54 -30.91
CA GLY A 252 5.59 6.79 -31.25
C GLY A 252 6.97 6.90 -30.64
N TYR A 253 7.59 8.07 -30.80
CA TYR A 253 8.87 8.42 -30.20
C TYR A 253 8.63 9.22 -28.91
N ALA A 254 8.96 8.64 -27.76
CA ALA A 254 8.82 9.25 -26.45
C ALA A 254 10.12 9.99 -26.06
N TYR A 255 9.96 11.19 -25.49
CA TYR A 255 11.06 11.97 -24.94
C TYR A 255 11.11 11.83 -23.44
N GLU A 256 12.30 11.54 -22.91
CA GLU A 256 12.58 11.54 -21.47
C GLU A 256 11.60 10.68 -20.65
N HIS A 257 11.21 9.51 -21.18
CA HIS A 257 10.37 8.61 -20.40
C HIS A 257 11.16 8.19 -19.14
N PRO A 258 10.65 8.42 -17.92
CA PRO A 258 11.43 8.25 -16.68
C PRO A 258 12.10 6.87 -16.55
N LYS A 259 11.40 5.83 -17.03
CA LYS A 259 11.86 4.43 -16.99
C LYS A 259 12.53 3.93 -18.27
N LEU A 260 11.99 4.30 -19.43
CA LEU A 260 12.40 3.74 -20.72
C LEU A 260 13.41 4.64 -21.47
N GLY A 261 13.69 5.82 -20.93
CA GLY A 261 14.54 6.82 -21.56
C GLY A 261 13.92 7.41 -22.81
N GLU A 262 14.77 7.87 -23.72
CA GLU A 262 14.36 8.45 -25.00
C GLU A 262 14.36 7.38 -26.10
N GLY A 263 13.25 7.22 -26.82
CA GLY A 263 13.18 6.21 -27.88
C GLY A 263 11.78 5.90 -28.41
N ARG A 264 11.71 4.99 -29.39
CA ARG A 264 10.44 4.48 -29.90
C ARG A 264 9.86 3.46 -28.93
N LEU A 265 8.60 3.65 -28.55
CA LEU A 265 7.88 2.71 -27.68
C LEU A 265 6.43 2.53 -28.13
N ASN A 266 5.84 1.46 -27.64
CA ASN A 266 4.41 1.19 -27.71
C ASN A 266 3.83 1.32 -26.30
N SER A 267 2.67 1.93 -26.19
CA SER A 267 1.97 2.05 -24.93
C SER A 267 1.27 0.74 -24.54
N SER A 268 0.78 0.71 -23.30
CA SER A 268 -0.30 -0.20 -22.92
C SER A 268 -1.62 0.21 -23.58
N SER A 269 -2.71 -0.52 -23.29
CA SER A 269 -4.06 -0.17 -23.72
C SER A 269 -4.42 1.28 -23.39
N ILE A 270 -4.89 2.02 -24.38
CA ILE A 270 -5.46 3.35 -24.19
C ILE A 270 -6.74 3.22 -23.36
N LEU A 271 -6.84 4.02 -22.30
CA LEU A 271 -7.99 4.10 -21.41
C LEU A 271 -8.88 5.28 -21.80
N ASN A 272 -8.27 6.42 -22.11
CA ASN A 272 -8.98 7.64 -22.47
C ASN A 272 -8.13 8.54 -23.38
N ILE A 273 -8.77 9.37 -24.21
CA ILE A 273 -8.13 10.41 -24.99
C ILE A 273 -8.92 11.70 -24.79
N THR A 274 -8.24 12.75 -24.35
CA THR A 274 -8.81 14.10 -24.22
C THR A 274 -7.99 15.08 -25.03
N TYR A 275 -8.61 16.22 -25.37
CA TYR A 275 -7.95 17.29 -26.12
C TYR A 275 -8.09 18.61 -25.36
N ASP A 276 -6.99 19.37 -25.28
CA ASP A 276 -7.02 20.74 -24.77
C ASP A 276 -7.50 21.75 -25.83
N ASP A 277 -7.62 23.02 -25.45
CA ASP A 277 -8.01 24.12 -26.34
C ASP A 277 -7.04 24.33 -27.53
N ARG A 278 -5.83 23.78 -27.45
CA ARG A 278 -4.79 23.84 -28.50
C ARG A 278 -4.77 22.58 -29.37
N ALA A 279 -5.74 21.67 -29.17
CA ALA A 279 -5.81 20.36 -29.78
C ALA A 279 -4.56 19.49 -29.51
N THR A 280 -3.88 19.70 -28.39
CA THR A 280 -2.92 18.76 -27.82
C THR A 280 -3.71 17.59 -27.24
N ALA A 281 -3.35 16.38 -27.64
CA ALA A 281 -3.96 15.18 -27.09
C ALA A 281 -3.28 14.78 -25.78
N ARG A 282 -4.09 14.52 -24.76
CA ARG A 282 -3.72 13.77 -23.57
C ARG A 282 -4.23 12.34 -23.75
N VAL A 283 -3.32 11.42 -24.06
CA VAL A 283 -3.62 9.99 -24.24
C VAL A 283 -3.28 9.26 -22.95
N GLU A 284 -4.31 8.82 -22.25
CA GLU A 284 -4.19 8.15 -20.97
C GLU A 284 -4.08 6.64 -21.14
N THR A 285 -3.07 6.05 -20.51
CA THR A 285 -2.81 4.60 -20.55
C THR A 285 -2.68 4.07 -19.12
N LYS A 286 -2.30 2.79 -18.92
CA LYS A 286 -2.26 2.17 -17.59
C LYS A 286 -1.45 3.00 -16.58
N ASN A 287 -0.21 3.38 -16.94
CA ASN A 287 0.75 4.00 -16.01
C ASN A 287 1.31 5.36 -16.49
N THR A 288 1.07 5.74 -17.76
CA THR A 288 1.67 6.93 -18.39
C THR A 288 0.62 7.72 -19.14
N VAL A 289 0.70 9.05 -19.10
CA VAL A 289 -0.08 9.93 -19.98
C VAL A 289 0.83 10.45 -21.06
N PHE A 290 0.51 10.13 -22.31
CA PHE A 290 1.28 10.63 -23.44
C PHE A 290 0.69 11.96 -23.92
N ILE A 291 1.55 12.98 -23.97
CA ILE A 291 1.21 14.29 -24.48
C ILE A 291 1.63 14.35 -25.95
N VAL A 292 0.64 14.37 -26.84
CA VAL A 292 0.87 14.44 -28.28
C VAL A 292 0.36 15.77 -28.78
N GLY A 293 1.28 16.67 -29.13
CA GLY A 293 0.93 17.93 -29.78
C GLY A 293 0.18 17.71 -31.10
N PRO A 294 -0.53 18.73 -31.62
CA PRO A 294 -1.32 18.59 -32.84
C PRO A 294 -0.50 18.22 -34.09
N THR A 295 0.80 18.55 -34.10
CA THR A 295 1.76 18.16 -35.13
C THR A 295 2.63 16.96 -34.74
N GLY A 296 2.38 16.37 -33.57
CA GLY A 296 3.10 15.21 -33.05
C GLY A 296 2.57 13.88 -33.59
N TRP A 297 1.48 13.89 -34.35
CA TRP A 297 0.87 12.72 -34.96
C TRP A 297 1.48 12.41 -36.34
N SER A 298 1.93 11.17 -36.54
CA SER A 298 2.23 10.64 -37.88
C SER A 298 0.93 10.31 -38.63
N GLU A 299 -0.07 9.80 -37.92
CA GLU A 299 -1.45 9.65 -38.38
C GLU A 299 -2.40 10.17 -37.30
N ARG A 300 -3.18 11.21 -37.62
CA ARG A 300 -4.10 11.82 -36.66
C ARG A 300 -5.33 10.93 -36.43
N PRO A 301 -5.77 10.76 -35.17
CA PRO A 301 -7.03 10.10 -34.84
C PRO A 301 -8.21 10.79 -35.55
N LYS A 302 -9.25 10.05 -35.91
CA LYS A 302 -10.37 10.59 -36.71
C LYS A 302 -11.12 11.71 -35.99
N ASP A 303 -11.25 11.60 -34.68
CA ASP A 303 -11.89 12.50 -33.73
C ASP A 303 -11.01 13.70 -33.31
N HIS A 304 -9.78 13.79 -33.83
CA HIS A 304 -8.88 14.90 -33.50
C HIS A 304 -9.49 16.27 -33.89
N PRO A 305 -9.48 17.29 -33.01
CA PRO A 305 -10.17 18.56 -33.23
C PRO A 305 -9.83 19.28 -34.55
N PHE A 306 -8.57 19.23 -34.98
CA PHE A 306 -8.16 19.79 -36.28
C PHE A 306 -8.75 19.11 -37.52
N ASN A 307 -9.27 17.88 -37.44
CA ASN A 307 -9.88 17.22 -38.61
C ASN A 307 -11.24 17.85 -38.98
N ASN A 308 -11.94 18.42 -38.00
CA ASN A 308 -13.26 19.07 -38.19
C ASN A 308 -13.16 20.53 -38.65
N SER A 309 -11.95 21.07 -38.84
CA SER A 309 -11.74 22.44 -39.32
C SER A 309 -11.97 22.64 -40.83
N SER A 310 -12.45 21.61 -41.55
CA SER A 310 -12.60 21.63 -43.02
C SER A 310 -14.05 21.71 -43.51
N THR A 311 -14.98 22.28 -42.73
CA THR A 311 -16.34 22.60 -43.21
C THR A 311 -16.84 23.90 -42.59
N SER A 312 -16.35 25.02 -43.10
CA SER A 312 -17.03 26.33 -43.09
C SER A 312 -16.31 27.26 -44.06
N ASP A 313 -16.62 27.12 -45.35
CA ASP A 313 -16.54 28.16 -46.37
C ASP A 313 -17.76 28.01 -47.30
#